data_AF-A0A7W6C4F3-F1
#
_entry.id   AF-A0A7W6C4F3-F1
#
_cell.length_a   1.000
_cell.length_b   1.000
_cell.length_c   1.000
_cell.angle_alpha   90.00
_cell.angle_beta   90.00
_cell.angle_gamma   90.00
#
_symmetry.space_group_name_H-M   'P 1'
#
loop_
_entity.id
_entity.type
_entity.pdbx_description
1 polymer ?
#
loop_
_entity_poly.entity_id
_entity_poly.type
_entity_poly.pdbx_seq_one_letter_code
_entity_poly.pdbx_strand_id
1 'polypeptide(L)'
;MFSYLIAEKYGLTAEVIKGTKPRKNEHHFWVRCDGLLYDLTAHQFSGRRPILGVEQHSFFETFPEQVVLENPRFIDQRRVLELYRSGAIVF
;
A
#
# COMPACT_ATOMS: atom_id res chain seq x y z
N MET A 1 3.91 -4.67 -5.41
CA MET A 1 2.83 -5.20 -6.27
C MET A 1 1.58 -4.33 -6.21
N PHE A 2 0.91 -4.21 -5.05
CA PHE A 2 -0.33 -3.42 -4.92
C PHE A 2 -0.18 -1.95 -5.36
N SER A 3 0.93 -1.28 -5.00
CA SER A 3 1.24 0.07 -5.46
C SER A 3 1.26 0.20 -6.98
N TYR A 4 1.77 -0.80 -7.71
CA TYR A 4 1.78 -0.81 -9.17
C TYR A 4 0.37 -0.91 -9.76
N LEU A 5 -0.49 -1.73 -9.15
CA LEU A 5 -1.87 -1.91 -9.60
C LEU A 5 -2.71 -0.66 -9.36
N ILE A 6 -2.55 0.00 -8.20
CA ILE A 6 -3.19 1.29 -7.92
C ILE A 6 -2.71 2.35 -8.91
N ALA A 7 -1.40 2.46 -9.10
CA ALA A 7 -0.82 3.43 -10.01
C ALA A 7 -1.37 3.26 -11.43
N GLU A 8 -1.43 2.02 -11.92
CA GLU A 8 -1.98 1.69 -13.24
C GLU A 8 -3.48 1.95 -13.33
N LYS A 9 -4.27 1.50 -12.33
CA LYS A 9 -5.74 1.62 -12.35
C LYS A 9 -6.21 3.07 -12.35
N TYR A 10 -5.49 3.95 -11.65
CA TYR A 10 -5.88 5.36 -11.53
C TYR A 10 -5.00 6.31 -12.36
N GLY A 11 -3.96 5.81 -13.04
CA GLY A 11 -3.06 6.64 -13.85
C GLY A 11 -2.22 7.63 -13.04
N LEU A 12 -1.85 7.26 -11.81
CA LEU A 12 -1.23 8.15 -10.82
C LEU A 12 0.06 7.55 -10.22
N THR A 13 0.89 8.39 -9.61
CA THR A 13 2.07 7.92 -8.87
C THR A 13 1.65 7.37 -7.50
N ALA A 14 2.10 6.15 -7.21
CA ALA A 14 1.86 5.50 -5.92
C ALA A 14 3.17 5.38 -5.12
N GLU A 15 3.12 5.80 -3.87
CA GLU A 15 4.20 5.70 -2.89
C GLU A 15 3.91 4.57 -1.91
N VAL A 16 4.94 3.80 -1.55
CA VAL A 16 4.83 2.80 -0.49
C VAL A 16 5.31 3.41 0.81
N ILE A 17 4.46 3.39 1.83
CA ILE A 17 4.80 3.88 3.16
C ILE A 17 5.08 2.68 4.06
N LYS A 18 6.20 2.71 4.77
CA LYS A 18 6.51 1.79 5.86
C LYS A 18 6.23 2.49 7.20
N GLY A 19 5.23 2.00 7.91
CA GLY A 19 5.00 2.34 9.31
C GLY A 19 5.77 1.41 10.26
N THR A 20 6.27 1.95 11.36
CA THR A 20 6.99 1.20 12.39
C THR A 20 6.48 1.53 13.79
N LYS A 21 6.31 0.50 14.63
CA LYS A 21 6.14 0.60 16.08
C LYS A 21 7.43 0.12 16.77
N PRO A 22 8.37 1.02 17.11
CA PRO A 22 9.70 0.63 17.59
C PRO A 22 9.66 -0.25 18.83
N ARG A 23 8.79 0.09 19.79
CA ARG A 23 8.64 -0.65 21.05
C ARG A 23 8.14 -2.09 20.87
N LYS A 24 7.51 -2.41 19.74
CA LYS A 24 6.96 -3.73 19.43
C LYS A 24 7.73 -4.45 18.32
N ASN A 25 8.72 -3.79 17.71
CA ASN A 25 9.39 -4.24 16.50
C ASN A 25 8.41 -4.69 15.39
N GLU A 26 7.31 -3.95 15.26
CA GLU A 26 6.23 -4.26 14.32
C GLU A 26 6.30 -3.29 13.14
N HIS A 27 6.27 -3.82 11.92
CA HIS A 27 6.23 -3.05 10.69
C HIS A 27 4.94 -3.32 9.93
N HIS A 28 4.40 -2.29 9.30
CA HIS A 28 3.25 -2.42 8.42
C HIS A 28 3.41 -1.51 7.21
N PHE A 29 2.81 -1.90 6.09
CA PHE A 29 3.00 -1.24 4.81
C PHE A 29 1.66 -0.90 4.19
N TRP A 30 1.55 0.31 3.67
CA TRP A 30 0.39 0.78 2.92
C TRP A 30 0.84 1.64 1.73
N VAL A 31 -0.11 2.05 0.92
CA VAL A 31 0.13 2.84 -0.29
C VAL A 31 -0.52 4.21 -0.16
N ARG A 32 0.19 5.25 -0.58
CA ARG A 32 -0.39 6.57 -0.82
C ARG A 32 -0.40 6.83 -2.32
N CYS A 33 -1.54 7.25 -2.86
CA CYS A 33 -1.71 7.58 -4.27
C CYS A 33 -2.57 8.85 -4.37
N ASP A 34 -2.01 9.91 -4.94
CA ASP A 34 -2.66 11.23 -5.05
C ASP A 34 -3.25 11.73 -3.72
N GLY A 35 -2.43 11.68 -2.66
CA GLY A 35 -2.83 12.10 -1.31
C GLY A 35 -3.75 11.11 -0.56
N LEU A 36 -4.33 10.13 -1.24
CA LEU A 36 -5.22 9.14 -0.63
C LEU A 36 -4.46 7.88 -0.17
N LEU A 37 -4.88 7.34 0.96
CA LEU A 37 -4.30 6.17 1.61
C LEU A 37 -5.09 4.89 1.28
N TYR A 38 -4.34 3.83 0.99
CA TYR A 38 -4.85 2.53 0.61
C TYR A 38 -4.09 1.42 1.32
N ASP A 39 -4.82 0.47 1.90
CA ASP A 39 -4.28 -0.66 2.63
C ASP A 39 -5.21 -1.89 2.49
N LEU A 40 -4.87 -2.78 1.55
CA LEU A 40 -5.59 -4.04 1.37
C LEU A 40 -5.37 -5.02 2.51
N THR A 41 -4.26 -4.90 3.24
CA THR A 41 -3.84 -5.87 4.24
C THR A 41 -4.20 -5.42 5.66
N ALA A 42 -4.88 -4.28 5.83
CA ALA A 42 -5.39 -3.81 7.12
C ALA A 42 -6.20 -4.87 7.88
N HIS A 43 -6.89 -5.76 7.17
CA HIS A 43 -7.67 -6.86 7.73
C HIS A 43 -6.83 -7.94 8.45
N GLN A 44 -5.50 -7.94 8.28
CA GLN A 44 -4.60 -8.79 9.08
C GLN A 44 -4.63 -8.41 10.57
N PHE A 45 -5.07 -7.18 10.88
CA PHE A 45 -5.31 -6.71 12.24
C PHE A 45 -6.78 -6.97 12.61
N SER A 46 -6.99 -7.65 13.73
CA SER A 46 -8.31 -8.06 14.19
C SER A 46 -9.32 -6.90 14.19
N GLY A 47 -10.50 -7.17 13.62
CA GLY A 47 -11.62 -6.21 13.55
C GLY A 47 -11.50 -5.15 12.47
N ARG A 48 -10.49 -5.18 11.60
CA ARG A 48 -10.31 -4.21 10.52
C ARG A 48 -10.78 -4.71 9.16
N ARG A 49 -11.18 -3.77 8.31
CA ARG A 49 -11.47 -3.99 6.88
C ARG A 49 -10.36 -3.34 6.04
N PRO A 50 -10.20 -3.73 4.76
CA PRO A 50 -9.37 -2.99 3.83
C PRO A 50 -9.71 -1.50 3.82
N ILE A 51 -8.68 -0.66 3.78
CA ILE A 51 -8.82 0.80 3.70
C ILE A 51 -8.60 1.20 2.24
N LEU A 52 -9.55 1.89 1.64
CA LEU A 52 -9.52 2.21 0.21
C LEU A 52 -9.81 3.70 0.01
N GLY A 53 -8.80 4.47 -0.37
CA GLY A 53 -8.97 5.84 -0.86
C GLY A 53 -9.43 6.83 0.20
N VAL A 54 -8.76 6.88 1.35
CA VAL A 54 -9.08 7.83 2.45
C VAL A 54 -7.95 8.84 2.65
N GLU A 55 -8.27 10.09 2.98
CA GLU A 55 -7.24 11.12 3.23
C GLU A 55 -6.45 10.82 4.52
N GLN A 56 -7.14 10.37 5.57
CA GLN A 56 -6.57 10.09 6.88
C GLN A 56 -7.26 8.87 7.49
N HIS A 57 -6.54 8.13 8.33
CA HIS A 57 -7.11 7.01 9.05
C HIS A 57 -6.33 6.76 10.34
N SER A 58 -7.03 6.73 11.48
CA SER A 58 -6.43 6.59 12.82
C SER A 58 -5.58 5.33 13.00
N PHE A 59 -5.81 4.31 12.17
CA PHE A 59 -4.96 3.12 12.14
C PHE A 59 -3.49 3.44 11.83
N PHE A 60 -3.23 4.31 10.86
CA PHE A 60 -1.86 4.62 10.43
C PHE A 60 -1.12 5.42 11.50
N GLU A 61 -1.83 6.22 12.30
CA GLU A 61 -1.28 6.92 13.47
C GLU A 61 -0.77 5.95 14.55
N THR A 62 -1.24 4.71 14.57
CA THR A 62 -0.69 3.68 15.48
C THR A 62 0.73 3.26 15.13
N PHE A 63 1.24 3.64 13.94
CA PHE A 63 2.62 3.49 13.51
C PHE A 63 3.30 4.88 13.51
N PRO A 64 3.93 5.27 14.63
CA PRO A 64 4.41 6.64 14.82
C PRO A 64 5.58 7.02 13.91
N GLU A 65 6.38 6.04 13.48
CA GLU A 65 7.47 6.27 12.54
C GLU A 65 7.03 5.85 11.15
N GLN A 66 7.07 6.78 10.20
CA GLN A 66 6.64 6.55 8.83
C GLN A 66 7.70 7.02 7.86
N VAL A 67 8.07 6.16 6.92
CA VAL A 67 9.03 6.48 5.85
C VAL A 67 8.44 6.09 4.50
N VAL A 68 8.63 6.94 3.51
CA VAL A 68 8.37 6.59 2.11
C VAL A 68 9.52 5.71 1.65
N LEU A 69 9.20 4.52 1.16
CA LEU A 69 10.21 3.63 0.59
C LEU A 69 10.53 4.10 -0.82
N GLU A 70 11.75 4.59 -1.00
CA GLU A 70 12.27 4.88 -2.32
C GLU A 70 12.57 3.56 -3.07
N ASN A 71 11.87 3.36 -4.18
CA ASN A 71 12.14 2.29 -5.14
C ASN A 71 12.10 0.85 -4.53
N PRO A 72 10.94 0.41 -3.99
CA PRO A 72 10.79 -0.93 -3.41
C PRO A 72 10.77 -2.00 -4.52
N ARG A 73 11.94 -2.29 -5.12
CA ARG A 73 12.11 -3.26 -6.22
C ARG A 73 12.21 -4.69 -5.72
N PHE A 74 11.19 -5.13 -4.97
CA PHE A 74 11.09 -6.52 -4.53
C PHE A 74 10.46 -7.42 -5.61
N ILE A 75 9.75 -6.84 -6.59
CA ILE A 75 8.95 -7.54 -7.60
C ILE A 75 9.06 -6.79 -8.94
N ASP A 76 9.17 -7.51 -10.06
CA ASP A 76 9.15 -6.93 -11.41
C ASP A 76 7.80 -6.25 -11.70
N GLN A 77 7.83 -4.92 -11.73
CA GLN A 77 6.65 -4.09 -12.02
C GLN A 77 6.06 -4.40 -13.39
N ARG A 78 6.89 -4.55 -14.43
CA ARG A 78 6.41 -4.78 -15.80
C ARG A 78 5.61 -6.07 -15.85
N ARG A 79 6.13 -7.14 -15.24
CA ARG A 79 5.46 -8.44 -15.20
C ARG A 79 4.12 -8.39 -14.48
N VAL A 80 4.05 -7.68 -13.36
CA VAL A 80 2.79 -7.47 -12.61
C VAL A 80 1.76 -6.75 -13.48
N LEU A 81 2.16 -5.69 -14.16
CA LEU A 81 1.26 -4.90 -15.00
C LEU A 81 0.78 -5.68 -16.23
N GLU A 82 1.64 -6.50 -16.84
CA GLU A 82 1.24 -7.43 -17.91
C GLU A 82 0.13 -8.39 -17.47
N LEU A 83 0.29 -9.01 -16.30
CA LEU A 83 -0.70 -9.95 -15.74
C LEU A 83 -2.01 -9.26 -15.36
N TYR A 84 -1.95 -8.02 -14.88
CA TYR A 84 -3.14 -7.22 -14.60
C TYR A 84 -3.89 -6.87 -15.89
N ARG A 85 -3.18 -6.35 -16.91
CA ARG A 85 -3.77 -6.01 -18.21
C ARG A 85 -4.36 -7.23 -18.94
N SER A 86 -3.79 -8.42 -18.73
CA SER A 86 -4.33 -9.67 -19.28
C SER A 86 -5.53 -10.22 -18.49
N GLY A 87 -5.97 -9.56 -17.42
CA GLY A 87 -7.04 -10.01 -16.53
C GLY A 87 -6.68 -11.19 -15.63
N ALA A 88 -5.40 -11.61 -15.59
CA ALA A 88 -4.95 -12.71 -14.74
C ALA A 88 -4.86 -12.29 -13.27
N ILE A 89 -4.54 -11.02 -13.02
CA ILE A 89 -4.69 -10.39 -11.71
C ILE A 89 -5.98 -9.56 -11.75
N VAL A 90 -6.95 -9.89 -10.90
CA VAL A 90 -8.19 -9.10 -10.77
C VAL A 90 -8.03 -8.12 -9.62
N PHE A 91 -8.27 -6.83 -9.89
CA PHE A 91 -8.05 -5.73 -8.95
C PHE A 91 -9.07 -4.60 -9.08
#